data_AF-A0A3N5GE26-F1
#
_entry.id   AF-A0A3N5GE26-F1
#
_cell.length_a   1.000
_cell.length_b   1.000
_cell.length_c   1.000
_cell.angle_alpha   90.00
_cell.angle_beta   90.00
_cell.angle_gamma   90.00
#
_symmetry.space_group_name_H-M   'P 1'
#
loop_
_entity.id
_entity.type
_entity.pdbx_description
1 polymer ?
#
loop_
_entity_poly.entity_id
_entity_poly.type
_entity_poly.pdbx_seq_one_letter_code
_entity_poly.pdbx_strand_id
1 'polypeptide(L)'
;MERTTLEVIAPSIEDAISRGIEQLGVSRDMIDVDVLDEGSRGFLGIGGRQVRVRLTLKPVEQKLVAAPTSRADSAAEDHLLAYSAQVTREMLLRMKVSARVSTRYASEPDSDGDLPVLIDIRGDDLSILIGRRAETLNALQYLLALIVSKEADHWVQVVVDVEGYRN
;
A
#
# COMPACT_ATOMS: atom_id res chain seq x y z
N MET A 1 -15.61 -6.10 -11.04
CA MET A 1 -14.48 -5.56 -11.80
C MET A 1 -14.04 -6.64 -12.77
N GLU A 2 -14.10 -6.37 -14.07
CA GLU A 2 -13.70 -7.32 -15.11
C GLU A 2 -12.17 -7.38 -15.14
N ARG A 3 -11.58 -8.58 -15.04
CA ARG A 3 -10.12 -8.74 -15.14
C ARG A 3 -9.72 -8.58 -16.61
N THR A 4 -9.05 -7.48 -16.95
CA THR A 4 -8.48 -7.31 -18.29
C THR A 4 -7.41 -8.37 -18.49
N THR A 5 -7.75 -9.38 -19.28
CA THR A 5 -6.91 -10.53 -19.59
C THR A 5 -6.59 -10.48 -21.07
N LEU A 6 -5.32 -10.61 -21.42
CA LEU A 6 -4.85 -10.59 -22.80
C LEU A 6 -4.07 -11.87 -23.12
N GLU A 7 -4.48 -12.61 -24.16
CA GLU A 7 -3.74 -13.77 -24.65
C GLU A 7 -2.89 -13.39 -25.87
N VAL A 8 -1.60 -13.69 -25.81
CA VAL A 8 -0.63 -13.36 -26.87
C VAL A 8 0.07 -14.63 -27.35
N ILE A 9 0.18 -14.77 -28.68
CA ILE A 9 0.87 -15.88 -29.34
C ILE A 9 2.11 -15.35 -30.04
N ALA A 10 3.28 -15.93 -29.73
CA ALA A 10 4.55 -15.52 -30.33
C ALA A 10 5.56 -16.67 -30.48
N PRO A 11 6.65 -16.50 -31.26
CA PRO A 11 7.66 -17.53 -31.46
C PRO A 11 8.42 -17.93 -30.17
N SER A 12 8.48 -17.04 -29.18
CA SER A 12 9.15 -17.26 -27.89
C SER A 12 8.35 -16.65 -26.74
N ILE A 13 8.66 -17.06 -25.50
CA ILE A 13 8.06 -16.49 -24.28
C ILE A 13 8.38 -14.99 -24.17
N GLU A 14 9.62 -14.60 -24.44
CA GLU A 14 10.08 -13.22 -24.38
C GLU A 14 9.36 -12.33 -25.40
N ASP A 15 9.15 -12.82 -26.63
CA ASP A 15 8.40 -12.09 -27.66
C ASP A 15 6.93 -11.91 -27.28
N ALA A 16 6.33 -12.93 -26.63
CA ALA A 16 4.94 -12.90 -26.23
C ALA A 16 4.70 -11.90 -25.09
N ILE A 17 5.60 -11.86 -24.12
CA ILE A 17 5.60 -10.88 -23.02
C ILE A 17 5.79 -9.46 -23.58
N SER A 18 6.78 -9.25 -24.45
CA SER A 18 7.10 -7.93 -25.01
C SER A 18 5.91 -7.33 -25.77
N ARG A 19 5.26 -8.13 -26.63
CA ARG A 19 4.07 -7.69 -27.39
C ARG A 19 2.87 -7.40 -26.51
N GLY A 20 2.69 -8.18 -25.44
CA GLY A 20 1.56 -8.00 -24.56
C GLY A 20 1.70 -6.80 -23.61
N ILE A 21 2.92 -6.48 -23.18
CA ILE A 21 3.26 -5.22 -22.49
C ILE A 21 2.95 -4.03 -23.39
N GLU A 22 3.36 -4.08 -24.66
CA GLU A 22 3.10 -3.01 -25.63
C GLU A 22 1.61 -2.81 -25.90
N GLN A 23 0.83 -3.90 -26.01
CA GLN A 23 -0.62 -3.84 -26.22
C GLN A 23 -1.39 -3.35 -24.99
N LEU A 24 -0.93 -3.66 -23.77
CA LEU A 24 -1.57 -3.22 -22.54
C LEU A 24 -1.08 -1.85 -22.06
N GLY A 25 0.05 -1.35 -22.58
CA GLY A 25 0.64 -0.06 -22.19
C GLY A 25 1.13 -0.03 -20.74
N VAL A 26 1.44 -1.18 -20.15
CA VAL A 26 1.84 -1.33 -18.74
C VAL A 26 3.26 -1.89 -18.63
N SER A 27 3.97 -1.63 -17.52
CA SER A 27 5.28 -2.24 -17.28
C SER A 27 5.15 -3.75 -17.01
N ARG A 28 6.22 -4.52 -17.30
CA ARG A 28 6.33 -5.97 -17.02
C ARG A 28 6.08 -6.33 -15.55
N ASP A 29 6.28 -5.37 -14.66
CA ASP A 29 6.18 -5.58 -13.21
C ASP A 29 4.72 -5.56 -12.73
N MET A 30 3.80 -5.12 -13.60
CA MET A 30 2.38 -4.87 -13.32
C MET A 30 1.48 -5.98 -13.87
N ILE A 31 2.09 -7.05 -14.40
CA ILE A 31 1.40 -8.14 -15.08
C ILE A 31 1.80 -9.48 -14.48
N ASP A 32 0.81 -10.35 -14.30
CA ASP A 32 1.01 -11.77 -14.13
C ASP A 32 1.06 -12.45 -15.48
N VAL A 33 2.10 -13.26 -15.68
CA VAL A 33 2.34 -14.02 -16.91
C VAL A 33 2.06 -15.49 -16.63
N ASP A 34 0.97 -16.00 -17.18
CA ASP A 34 0.66 -17.42 -17.19
C ASP A 34 1.05 -18.02 -18.54
N VAL A 35 2.06 -18.90 -18.56
CA VAL A 35 2.43 -19.63 -19.77
C VAL A 35 1.44 -20.77 -19.97
N LEU A 36 0.51 -20.60 -20.91
CA LEU A 36 -0.47 -21.62 -21.26
C LEU A 36 0.16 -22.73 -22.13
N ASP A 37 1.17 -22.35 -22.91
CA ASP A 37 1.82 -23.25 -23.85
C ASP A 37 3.26 -22.79 -24.12
N GLU A 38 4.24 -23.59 -23.70
CA GLU A 38 5.67 -23.31 -23.89
C GLU A 38 6.12 -23.46 -25.36
N GLY A 39 5.24 -23.90 -26.26
CA GLY A 39 5.58 -24.18 -27.64
C GLY A 39 6.52 -25.37 -27.77
N SER A 40 7.08 -25.59 -28.97
CA SER A 40 8.11 -26.62 -29.17
C SER A 40 9.10 -26.21 -30.24
N ARG A 41 10.40 -26.43 -29.97
CA ARG A 41 11.48 -26.07 -30.90
C ARG A 41 11.69 -27.21 -31.90
N GLY A 42 11.29 -27.00 -33.16
CA GLY A 42 11.53 -27.96 -34.25
C GLY A 42 13.02 -28.06 -34.62
N PHE A 43 13.43 -29.21 -35.16
CA PHE A 43 14.79 -29.43 -35.68
C PHE A 43 14.99 -28.57 -36.95
N LEU A 44 16.07 -27.77 -37.00
CA LEU A 44 16.37 -26.78 -38.06
C LEU A 44 15.45 -25.54 -38.19
N GLY A 45 14.61 -25.24 -37.19
CA GLY A 45 13.83 -23.99 -37.20
C GLY A 45 12.60 -24.00 -38.13
N ILE A 46 12.21 -25.17 -38.65
CA ILE A 46 11.01 -25.35 -39.47
C ILE A 46 10.02 -26.23 -38.68
N GLY A 47 8.80 -25.75 -38.45
CA GLY A 47 7.70 -26.55 -37.87
C GLY A 47 7.57 -26.52 -36.34
N GLY A 48 8.11 -25.51 -35.65
CA GLY A 48 7.92 -25.34 -34.21
C GLY A 48 6.54 -24.80 -33.85
N ARG A 49 5.99 -25.23 -32.70
CA ARG A 49 4.72 -24.70 -32.17
C ARG A 49 4.99 -23.40 -31.41
N GLN A 50 4.22 -22.35 -31.72
CA GLN A 50 4.34 -21.04 -31.09
C GLN A 50 3.94 -21.09 -29.61
N VAL A 51 4.54 -20.20 -28.83
CA VAL A 51 4.28 -20.01 -27.41
C VAL A 51 2.96 -19.25 -27.24
N ARG A 52 2.15 -19.64 -26.26
CA ARG A 52 0.95 -18.90 -25.84
C ARG A 52 1.07 -18.48 -24.39
N VAL A 53 0.95 -17.18 -24.14
CA VAL A 53 0.94 -16.61 -22.79
C VAL A 53 -0.35 -15.85 -22.55
N ARG A 54 -0.84 -15.91 -21.32
CA ARG A 54 -1.94 -15.10 -20.83
C ARG A 54 -1.37 -14.07 -19.87
N LEU A 55 -1.69 -12.82 -20.12
CA LEU A 55 -1.29 -11.68 -19.32
C LEU A 55 -2.50 -11.18 -18.55
N THR A 56 -2.35 -11.10 -17.23
CA THR A 56 -3.37 -10.56 -16.34
C THR A 56 -2.81 -9.32 -15.66
N LEU A 57 -3.51 -8.19 -15.72
CA LEU A 57 -3.11 -7.00 -14.96
C LEU A 57 -3.23 -7.30 -13.47
N LYS A 58 -2.11 -7.19 -12.75
CA LYS A 58 -2.13 -7.16 -11.29
C LYS A 58 -2.71 -5.81 -10.86
N PRO A 59 -3.70 -5.77 -9.96
CA PRO A 59 -4.06 -4.51 -9.32
C PRO A 59 -2.83 -4.00 -8.58
N VAL A 60 -2.48 -2.77 -8.86
CA VAL A 60 -1.24 -2.15 -8.41
C VAL A 60 -1.50 -1.59 -7.02
N GLU A 61 -1.13 -2.33 -5.99
CA GLU A 61 -0.65 -1.68 -4.77
C GLU A 61 0.71 -1.08 -5.12
N GLN A 62 0.75 0.25 -5.19
CA GLN A 62 1.92 1.02 -5.59
C GLN A 62 3.05 0.83 -4.59
N LYS A 63 4.02 -0.02 -4.94
CA LYS A 63 5.29 -0.13 -4.25
C LYS A 63 6.21 1.02 -4.67
N LEU A 64 6.22 2.10 -3.88
CA LEU A 64 7.14 3.22 -4.03
C LEU A 64 8.54 2.83 -3.51
N VAL A 65 9.54 2.81 -4.39
CA VAL A 65 10.95 2.97 -4.01
C VAL A 65 11.65 3.88 -5.00
N ALA A 66 11.72 5.18 -4.70
CA ALA A 66 12.85 6.07 -4.95
C ALA A 66 12.54 7.53 -4.55
N ALA A 67 13.54 8.16 -3.93
CA ALA A 67 13.67 9.54 -3.40
C ALA A 67 13.06 10.70 -4.24
N PRO A 68 12.90 11.91 -3.63
CA PRO A 68 11.71 12.74 -3.71
C PRO A 68 11.68 13.62 -4.96
N THR A 69 10.62 13.50 -5.75
CA THR A 69 10.29 14.49 -6.79
C THR A 69 8.78 14.52 -6.99
N SER A 70 8.09 15.23 -6.10
CA SER A 70 6.83 15.89 -6.42
C SER A 70 6.43 16.77 -5.23
N ARG A 71 6.23 18.08 -5.46
CA ARG A 71 5.56 18.93 -4.45
C ARG A 71 4.15 18.45 -4.13
N ALA A 72 3.55 17.63 -5.01
CA ALA A 72 2.23 17.05 -4.78
C ALA A 72 2.30 15.86 -3.81
N ASP A 73 3.38 15.07 -3.83
CA ASP A 73 3.55 13.95 -2.90
C ASP A 73 3.80 14.49 -1.49
N SER A 74 4.68 15.49 -1.35
CA SER A 74 4.87 16.17 -0.06
C SER A 74 3.59 16.84 0.45
N ALA A 75 2.78 17.42 -0.44
CA ALA A 75 1.51 18.05 -0.06
C ALA A 75 0.44 17.02 0.33
N ALA A 76 0.41 15.85 -0.31
CA ALA A 76 -0.46 14.74 0.04
C ALA A 76 -0.05 14.11 1.38
N GLU A 77 1.26 13.93 1.60
CA GLU A 77 1.84 13.50 2.86
C GLU A 77 1.50 14.46 4.01
N ASP A 78 1.72 15.77 3.81
CA ASP A 78 1.37 16.81 4.77
C ASP A 78 -0.14 16.81 5.07
N HIS A 79 -0.97 16.63 4.04
CA HIS A 79 -2.42 16.54 4.18
C HIS A 79 -2.83 15.33 5.03
N LEU A 80 -2.24 14.16 4.80
CA LEU A 80 -2.56 12.94 5.53
C LEU A 80 -2.16 13.04 7.01
N LEU A 81 -0.99 13.63 7.31
CA LEU A 81 -0.56 13.89 8.69
C LEU A 81 -1.50 14.86 9.40
N ALA A 82 -1.93 15.94 8.72
CA ALA A 82 -2.87 16.91 9.25
C ALA A 82 -4.26 16.28 9.49
N TYR A 83 -4.74 15.48 8.54
CA TYR A 83 -5.98 14.73 8.65
C TYR A 83 -5.95 13.74 9.83
N SER A 84 -4.87 12.99 9.96
CA SER A 84 -4.67 12.04 11.06
C SER A 84 -4.72 12.73 12.42
N ALA A 85 -4.06 13.89 12.55
CA ALA A 85 -4.10 14.71 13.76
C ALA A 85 -5.53 15.23 14.06
N GLN A 86 -6.24 15.70 13.03
CA GLN A 86 -7.60 16.21 13.15
C GLN A 86 -8.58 15.11 13.60
N VAL A 87 -8.59 13.96 12.92
CA VAL A 87 -9.46 12.83 13.25
C VAL A 87 -9.22 12.36 14.68
N THR A 88 -7.95 12.25 15.08
CA THR A 88 -7.57 11.83 16.42
C THR A 88 -8.09 12.82 17.46
N ARG A 89 -7.90 14.13 17.23
CA ARG A 89 -8.40 15.18 18.12
C ARG A 89 -9.92 15.15 18.27
N GLU A 90 -10.64 15.00 17.17
CA GLU A 90 -12.10 14.91 17.16
C GLU A 90 -12.60 13.66 17.91
N MET A 91 -11.93 12.52 17.73
CA MET A 91 -12.25 11.29 18.43
C MET A 91 -12.05 11.44 19.95
N LEU A 92 -10.90 11.98 20.37
CA LEU A 92 -10.61 12.24 21.78
C LEU A 92 -11.60 13.24 22.40
N LEU A 93 -11.96 14.30 21.67
CA LEU A 93 -12.95 15.28 22.11
C LEU A 93 -14.32 14.64 22.34
N ARG A 94 -14.77 13.76 21.44
CA ARG A 94 -16.03 13.02 21.59
C ARG A 94 -15.99 12.03 22.76
N MET A 95 -14.80 11.51 23.08
CA MET A 95 -14.55 10.71 24.28
C MET A 95 -14.40 11.56 25.56
N LYS A 96 -14.47 12.89 25.45
CA LYS A 96 -14.23 13.87 26.53
C LYS A 96 -12.83 13.79 27.15
N VAL A 97 -11.85 13.37 26.34
CA VAL A 97 -10.44 13.30 26.74
C VAL A 97 -9.72 14.54 26.22
N SER A 98 -9.05 15.26 27.11
CA SER A 98 -8.24 16.44 26.75
C SER A 98 -6.79 16.01 26.58
N ALA A 99 -6.29 16.05 25.34
CA ALA A 99 -4.90 15.70 25.04
C ALA A 99 -4.35 16.55 23.90
N ARG A 100 -3.02 16.65 23.87
CA ARG A 100 -2.25 17.14 22.73
C ARG A 100 -1.97 15.95 21.81
N VAL A 101 -2.15 16.16 20.51
CA VAL A 101 -1.86 15.17 19.47
C VAL A 101 -0.75 15.72 18.58
N SER A 102 0.22 14.89 18.27
CA SER A 102 1.23 15.16 17.25
C SER A 102 1.35 13.98 16.30
N THR A 103 1.57 14.25 15.02
CA THR A 103 1.67 13.24 13.98
C THR A 103 2.97 13.41 13.20
N ARG A 104 3.57 12.29 12.81
CA ARG A 104 4.76 12.25 11.95
C ARG A 104 4.82 10.91 11.23
N TYR A 105 5.56 10.84 10.14
CA TYR A 105 5.99 9.55 9.60
C TYR A 105 7.08 8.93 10.48
N ALA A 106 7.15 7.60 10.48
CA ALA A 106 8.31 6.89 11.00
C ALA A 106 9.57 7.26 10.20
N SER A 107 10.72 7.17 10.85
CA SER A 107 12.01 7.46 10.19
C SER A 107 12.46 6.33 9.27
N GLU A 108 11.97 5.12 9.51
CA GLU A 108 12.27 3.92 8.74
C GLU A 108 10.96 3.25 8.32
N PRO A 109 10.88 2.72 7.09
CA PRO A 109 9.77 1.89 6.70
C PRO A 109 9.78 0.57 7.47
N ASP A 110 8.63 -0.07 7.55
CA ASP A 110 8.49 -1.37 8.18
C ASP A 110 9.01 -2.52 7.29
N SER A 111 8.78 -3.76 7.71
CA SER A 111 9.27 -4.95 6.99
C SER A 111 8.65 -5.12 5.60
N ASP A 112 7.47 -4.55 5.38
CA ASP A 112 6.73 -4.63 4.12
C ASP A 112 7.09 -3.45 3.18
N GLY A 113 7.83 -2.46 3.71
CA GLY A 113 8.28 -1.28 2.99
C GLY A 113 7.35 -0.07 3.17
N ASP A 114 6.35 -0.18 4.04
CA ASP A 114 5.40 0.89 4.31
C ASP A 114 5.99 1.88 5.31
N LEU A 115 5.65 3.16 5.18
CA LEU A 115 6.10 4.20 6.11
C LEU A 115 5.00 4.53 7.12
N PRO A 116 5.02 3.98 8.35
CA PRO A 116 3.94 4.15 9.29
C PRO A 116 3.71 5.61 9.70
N VAL A 117 2.43 5.96 9.87
CA VAL A 117 2.02 7.22 10.52
C VAL A 117 2.03 7.01 12.03
N LEU A 118 2.92 7.73 12.70
CA LEU A 118 3.04 7.76 14.15
C LEU A 118 2.15 8.87 14.72
N ILE A 119 1.30 8.51 15.67
CA ILE A 119 0.41 9.42 16.39
C ILE A 119 0.80 9.39 17.87
N ASP A 120 1.38 10.48 18.37
CA ASP A 120 1.76 10.63 19.77
C ASP A 120 0.72 11.50 20.50
N ILE A 121 0.15 10.95 21.57
CA ILE A 121 -0.88 11.56 22.39
C ILE A 121 -0.30 11.83 23.79
N ARG A 122 -0.30 13.11 24.18
CA ARG A 122 0.22 13.59 25.49
C ARG A 122 -0.82 14.38 26.25
N GLY A 123 -0.85 14.24 27.56
CA GLY A 123 -1.77 14.99 28.40
C GLY A 123 -1.97 14.37 29.77
N ASP A 124 -2.88 14.97 30.52
CA ASP A 124 -3.22 14.51 31.87
C ASP A 124 -4.28 13.39 31.78
N ASP A 125 -4.22 12.43 32.70
CA ASP A 125 -5.20 11.35 32.87
C ASP A 125 -5.49 10.46 31.62
N LEU A 126 -4.46 10.14 30.84
CA LEU A 126 -4.58 9.30 29.63
C LEU A 126 -4.69 7.78 29.90
N SER A 127 -4.74 7.36 31.15
CA SER A 127 -4.89 5.94 31.56
C SER A 127 -6.11 5.27 30.92
N ILE A 128 -7.17 6.03 30.67
CA ILE A 128 -8.38 5.55 29.98
C ILE A 128 -8.13 5.17 28.52
N LEU A 129 -7.18 5.83 27.85
CA LEU A 129 -6.82 5.53 26.45
C LEU A 129 -5.96 4.27 26.34
N ILE A 130 -5.15 3.97 27.37
CA ILE A 130 -4.40 2.72 27.44
C ILE A 130 -5.39 1.56 27.63
N GLY A 131 -6.28 1.69 28.61
CA GLY A 131 -7.25 0.64 28.96
C GLY A 131 -6.58 -0.60 29.57
N ARG A 132 -7.39 -1.61 29.92
CA ARG A 132 -6.87 -2.86 30.50
C ARG A 132 -6.09 -3.63 29.43
N ARG A 133 -4.84 -4.01 29.72
CA ARG A 133 -3.98 -4.79 28.79
C ARG A 133 -3.86 -4.15 27.39
N ALA A 134 -3.87 -2.82 27.31
CA ALA A 134 -3.84 -2.06 26.05
C ALA A 134 -5.05 -2.27 25.12
N GLU A 135 -6.17 -2.83 25.59
CA GLU A 135 -7.34 -3.10 24.74
C GLU A 135 -7.91 -1.82 24.11
N THR A 136 -8.05 -0.74 24.88
CA THR A 136 -8.56 0.54 24.38
C THR A 136 -7.59 1.19 23.40
N LEU A 137 -6.29 1.13 23.70
CA LEU A 137 -5.24 1.66 22.82
C LEU A 137 -5.25 0.94 21.48
N ASN A 138 -5.35 -0.39 21.49
CA ASN A 138 -5.38 -1.20 20.29
C ASN A 138 -6.65 -0.93 19.46
N ALA A 139 -7.80 -0.79 20.11
CA ALA A 139 -9.05 -0.45 19.43
C ALA A 139 -9.00 0.96 18.81
N LEU A 140 -8.44 1.94 19.54
CA LEU A 140 -8.23 3.30 19.05
C LEU A 140 -7.32 3.30 17.82
N GLN A 141 -6.17 2.62 17.89
CA GLN A 141 -5.26 2.49 16.76
C GLN A 141 -5.94 1.87 15.55
N TYR A 142 -6.67 0.77 15.74
CA TYR A 142 -7.37 0.09 14.65
C TYR A 142 -8.39 0.99 13.95
N LEU A 143 -9.21 1.71 14.74
CA LEU A 143 -10.19 2.63 14.17
C LEU A 143 -9.54 3.79 13.43
N LEU A 144 -8.45 4.35 13.97
CA LEU A 144 -7.70 5.41 13.30
C LEU A 144 -7.09 4.90 11.98
N ALA A 145 -6.50 3.71 11.97
CA ALA A 145 -5.98 3.10 10.75
C ALA A 145 -7.07 2.97 9.67
N LEU A 146 -8.28 2.52 10.02
CA LEU A 146 -9.40 2.42 9.08
C LEU A 146 -9.83 3.78 8.53
N ILE A 147 -9.93 4.80 9.38
CA ILE A 147 -10.37 6.15 8.97
C ILE A 147 -9.31 6.80 8.07
N VAL A 148 -8.04 6.73 8.46
CA VAL A 148 -6.93 7.33 7.70
C VAL A 148 -6.72 6.61 6.37
N SER A 149 -6.78 5.27 6.36
CA SER A 149 -6.67 4.48 5.11
C SER A 149 -7.79 4.83 4.12
N LYS A 150 -8.99 5.12 4.63
CA LYS A 150 -10.11 5.52 3.76
C LYS A 150 -9.87 6.89 3.09
N GLU A 151 -9.23 7.83 3.78
CA GLU A 151 -8.88 9.14 3.20
C GLU A 151 -7.78 9.01 2.15
N ALA A 152 -6.82 8.11 2.37
CA ALA A 152 -5.67 7.90 1.49
C ALA A 152 -5.98 7.05 0.25
N ASP A 153 -7.14 6.37 0.20
CA ASP A 153 -7.48 5.37 -0.82
C ASP A 153 -6.47 4.21 -0.93
N HIS A 154 -5.70 3.98 0.14
CA HIS A 154 -4.78 2.86 0.30
C HIS A 154 -4.63 2.51 1.78
N TRP A 155 -4.09 1.31 2.08
CA TRP A 155 -3.82 0.94 3.46
C TRP A 155 -2.74 1.85 4.05
N VAL A 156 -3.03 2.42 5.23
CA VAL A 156 -2.08 3.25 6.00
C VAL A 156 -1.85 2.57 7.34
N GLN A 157 -0.60 2.16 7.57
CA GLN A 157 -0.20 1.65 8.87
C GLN A 157 -0.14 2.81 9.87
N VAL A 158 -0.99 2.75 10.89
CA VAL A 158 -1.03 3.75 11.97
C VAL A 158 -0.52 3.11 13.27
N VAL A 159 0.39 3.81 13.94
CA VAL A 159 0.89 3.44 15.26
C VAL A 159 0.54 4.56 16.24
N VAL A 160 -0.22 4.22 17.28
CA VAL A 160 -0.61 5.17 18.33
C VAL A 160 0.23 4.93 19.57
N ASP A 161 0.90 5.96 20.06
CA ASP A 161 1.59 5.97 21.33
C ASP A 161 0.94 6.96 22.30
N VAL A 162 0.78 6.52 23.55
CA VAL A 162 0.15 7.30 24.63
C VAL A 162 1.16 7.36 25.77
N GLU A 163 1.64 8.56 26.07
CA GLU A 163 2.63 8.79 27.13
C GLU A 163 3.93 7.94 27.05
N GLY A 164 4.30 7.42 25.88
CA GLY A 164 5.47 6.54 25.76
C GLY A 164 5.21 5.10 26.20
N TYR A 165 3.94 4.69 26.37
CA TYR A 165 3.56 3.33 26.77
C TYR A 165 4.09 2.24 25.82
N ARG A 166 4.35 2.59 24.55
CA ARG A 166 4.84 1.65 23.54
C ARG A 166 6.34 1.75 23.23
N ASN A 167 7.06 2.66 23.88
CA ASN A 167 8.51 2.83 23.72
C ASN A 167 9.31 2.05 24.76
#